data_AF-A0A931G2W7-F1
#
_entry.id   AF-A0A931G2W7-F1
#
_cell.length_a   1.000
_cell.length_b   1.000
_cell.length_c   1.000
_cell.angle_alpha   90.00
_cell.angle_beta   90.00
_cell.angle_gamma   90.00
#
_symmetry.space_group_name_H-M   'P 1'
#
loop_
_entity.id
_entity.type
_entity.pdbx_description
1 polymer ?
#
loop_
_entity_poly.entity_id
_entity_poly.type
_entity_poly.pdbx_seq_one_letter_code
_entity_poly.pdbx_strand_id
1 'polypeptide(L)'
;MINKSARRAAGVAVVLAATAAVLPVRGYEPADRDADLFAQCLTDPAVFCSVSYGTGEAVPAPIGVAHPPTLLATNGVPGCASGPARPVVDTTGPALSIIFPADRPAPPEVTFEWQHLDGSEDPIMGSREASADRTFALEAQEIGLGAGLGPGESYRWRVHTTPWDADVTEWTQWCEFTVAAGLVDLREATDLAAVQELGVVPARRYPVRLSVRQWRLVTEVLDGGDDGADHDFDGSQQEIRDRLRRISASLRQQTSGGRTTVTLTGDEWASTAEAVAGMAVSWDMMYEEEPEVGSDGTAYWTVVDRISADLGGPAHPGLGAER
;
A
#
# COMPACT_ATOMS: atom_id res chain seq x y z
N MET A 1 -15.18 -50.30 4.74
CA MET A 1 -15.75 -49.16 5.46
C MET A 1 -14.73 -48.71 6.49
N ILE A 2 -13.95 -47.68 6.15
CA ILE A 2 -12.93 -47.05 7.01
C ILE A 2 -13.16 -45.54 6.85
N ASN A 3 -13.32 -44.85 7.98
CA ASN A 3 -13.71 -43.44 8.10
C ASN A 3 -12.80 -42.50 7.27
N LYS A 4 -13.41 -41.70 6.40
CA LYS A 4 -12.77 -40.70 5.51
C LYS A 4 -13.04 -39.26 5.96
N SER A 5 -13.07 -39.00 7.26
CA SER A 5 -13.35 -37.68 7.83
C SER A 5 -12.29 -37.32 8.86
N ALA A 6 -11.08 -37.01 8.38
CA ALA A 6 -10.04 -36.26 9.07
C ALA A 6 -8.80 -36.21 8.16
N ARG A 7 -8.67 -35.15 7.35
CA ARG A 7 -7.43 -34.59 6.78
C ARG A 7 -7.79 -33.63 5.64
N ARG A 8 -8.18 -32.42 6.00
CA ARG A 8 -8.04 -31.22 5.18
C ARG A 8 -7.67 -30.09 6.14
N ALA A 9 -6.38 -30.03 6.44
CA ALA A 9 -5.72 -28.93 7.12
C ALA A 9 -4.23 -29.06 6.83
N ALA A 10 -3.60 -27.93 6.49
CA ALA A 10 -2.22 -27.74 6.09
C ALA A 10 -1.91 -28.01 4.60
N GLY A 11 -1.68 -26.93 3.87
CA GLY A 11 -1.23 -26.97 2.48
C GLY A 11 -0.94 -25.61 1.86
N VAL A 12 -0.27 -24.68 2.54
CA VAL A 12 0.45 -23.59 1.85
C VAL A 12 1.82 -23.46 2.51
N ALA A 13 2.81 -24.05 1.87
CA ALA A 13 4.21 -23.82 2.14
C ALA A 13 5.00 -24.13 0.86
N VAL A 14 6.14 -23.43 0.72
CA VAL A 14 7.21 -23.57 -0.30
C VAL A 14 6.80 -22.93 -1.65
N VAL A 15 7.62 -22.13 -2.36
CA VAL A 15 9.09 -22.06 -2.47
C VAL A 15 9.53 -20.64 -2.83
N LEU A 16 10.42 -20.03 -2.05
CA LEU A 16 11.30 -18.96 -2.51
C LEU A 16 12.72 -19.50 -2.60
N ALA A 17 13.19 -19.73 -3.82
CA ALA A 17 14.59 -20.01 -4.13
C ALA A 17 15.21 -18.74 -4.71
N ALA A 18 16.17 -18.15 -3.99
CA ALA A 18 17.06 -17.14 -4.54
C ALA A 18 18.44 -17.23 -3.87
N THR A 19 19.35 -17.88 -4.60
CA THR A 19 20.81 -17.66 -4.68
C THR A 19 21.49 -16.86 -3.54
N ALA A 20 22.15 -17.58 -2.63
CA ALA A 20 23.20 -17.01 -1.78
C ALA A 20 24.51 -16.88 -2.58
N ALA A 21 24.93 -15.65 -2.87
CA ALA A 21 26.30 -15.37 -3.28
C ALA A 21 27.23 -15.55 -2.07
N VAL A 22 28.19 -16.48 -2.18
CA VAL A 22 29.23 -16.70 -1.18
C VAL A 22 30.18 -15.51 -1.18
N LEU A 23 30.11 -14.67 -0.13
CA LEU A 23 31.16 -13.70 0.19
C LEU A 23 32.16 -14.33 1.18
N PRO A 24 33.47 -14.07 1.04
CA PRO A 24 34.47 -14.61 1.95
C PRO A 24 34.33 -13.99 3.35
N VAL A 25 34.16 -14.84 4.35
CA VAL A 25 34.28 -14.48 5.77
C VAL A 25 35.72 -14.01 6.02
N ARG A 26 35.92 -12.71 6.22
CA ARG A 26 37.10 -12.21 6.92
C ARG A 26 36.91 -12.51 8.40
N GLY A 27 37.78 -13.35 8.95
CA GLY A 27 37.86 -13.60 10.38
C GLY A 27 38.05 -12.28 11.12
N TYR A 28 37.16 -11.99 12.06
CA TYR A 28 37.31 -10.92 13.03
C TYR A 28 38.29 -11.44 14.10
N GLU A 29 39.56 -11.03 14.02
CA GLU A 29 40.45 -11.11 15.18
C GLU A 29 39.96 -10.05 16.18
N PRO A 30 39.55 -10.41 17.42
CA PRO A 30 39.46 -9.43 18.47
C PRO A 30 40.87 -8.88 18.71
N ALA A 31 41.03 -7.57 18.58
CA ALA A 31 42.23 -6.89 19.04
C ALA A 31 42.24 -6.91 20.58
N ASP A 32 42.66 -8.03 21.16
CA ASP A 32 43.03 -8.18 22.57
C ASP A 32 44.32 -7.40 22.86
N ARG A 33 44.26 -6.06 22.76
CA ARG A 33 45.33 -5.16 23.22
C ARG A 33 45.08 -4.57 24.60
N ASP A 34 43.84 -4.63 25.09
CA ASP A 34 43.49 -4.07 26.41
C ASP A 34 43.69 -5.07 27.56
N ALA A 35 43.69 -6.38 27.27
CA ALA A 35 43.91 -7.41 28.30
C ALA A 35 45.38 -7.48 28.77
N ASP A 36 46.35 -7.18 27.89
CA ASP A 36 47.79 -7.22 28.22
C ASP A 36 48.25 -6.04 29.09
N LEU A 37 47.57 -4.90 29.02
CA LEU A 37 47.89 -3.73 29.86
C LEU A 37 47.47 -3.93 31.33
N PHE A 38 46.46 -4.76 31.59
CA PHE A 38 46.00 -5.04 32.96
C PHE A 38 46.94 -5.99 33.72
N ALA A 39 47.66 -6.88 33.01
CA ALA A 39 48.51 -7.89 33.65
C ALA A 39 49.87 -7.35 34.14
N GLN A 40 50.35 -6.21 33.60
CA GLN A 40 51.66 -5.65 33.98
C GLN A 40 51.67 -4.83 35.29
N CYS A 41 50.53 -4.34 35.78
CA CYS A 41 50.49 -3.54 37.03
C CYS A 41 50.45 -4.40 38.31
N LEU A 42 50.46 -5.74 38.23
CA LEU A 42 50.31 -6.64 39.39
C LEU A 42 51.62 -7.27 39.92
N THR A 43 52.77 -7.07 39.26
CA THR A 43 54.01 -7.78 39.57
C THR A 43 55.18 -6.92 40.04
N ASP A 44 55.08 -5.59 40.06
CA ASP A 44 56.16 -4.71 40.53
C ASP A 44 55.66 -3.67 41.58
N PRO A 45 56.08 -3.76 42.85
CA PRO A 45 55.65 -2.85 43.91
C PRO A 45 56.23 -1.42 43.78
N ALA A 46 57.08 -1.15 42.79
CA ALA A 46 57.68 0.17 42.57
C ALA A 46 56.96 1.04 41.51
N VAL A 47 55.90 0.53 40.86
CA VAL A 47 55.17 1.27 39.82
C VAL A 47 53.82 1.77 40.35
N PHE A 48 53.68 3.09 40.48
CA PHE A 48 52.37 3.73 40.70
C PHE A 48 51.62 3.84 39.37
N CYS A 49 50.73 2.87 39.09
CA CYS A 49 49.76 2.97 38.00
C CYS A 49 48.57 3.83 38.49
N SER A 50 48.47 5.10 38.08
CA SER A 50 47.25 5.89 38.30
C SER A 50 46.21 5.51 37.25
N VAL A 51 45.18 4.76 37.63
CA VAL A 51 43.98 4.60 36.80
C VAL A 51 43.21 5.91 36.89
N SER A 52 43.36 6.74 35.86
CA SER A 52 42.46 7.86 35.67
C SER A 52 41.15 7.27 35.17
N TYR A 53 40.12 7.20 36.03
CA TYR A 53 38.76 7.17 35.51
C TYR A 53 38.59 8.51 34.81
N GLY A 54 38.77 8.53 33.49
CA GLY A 54 38.11 9.55 32.70
C GLY A 54 36.64 9.36 33.04
N THR A 55 36.08 10.25 33.86
CA THR A 55 34.65 10.50 33.80
C THR A 55 34.44 10.87 32.35
N GLY A 56 34.00 9.90 31.55
CA GLY A 56 33.47 10.14 30.23
C GLY A 56 32.24 10.98 30.43
N GLU A 57 32.43 12.26 30.74
CA GLU A 57 31.54 13.30 30.31
C GLU A 57 31.57 13.12 28.79
N ALA A 58 30.65 12.27 28.31
CA ALA A 58 30.42 12.09 26.91
C ALA A 58 30.25 13.51 26.41
N VAL A 59 31.23 13.99 25.64
CA VAL A 59 31.04 15.19 24.84
C VAL A 59 29.69 14.96 24.21
N PRO A 60 28.64 15.76 24.54
CA PRO A 60 27.33 15.50 24.00
C PRO A 60 27.54 15.41 22.50
N ALA A 61 27.14 14.27 21.91
CA ALA A 61 27.18 14.12 20.47
C ALA A 61 26.56 15.42 19.93
N PRO A 62 27.21 16.09 18.96
CA PRO A 62 26.69 17.35 18.45
C PRO A 62 25.22 17.11 18.12
N ILE A 63 24.34 17.83 18.84
CA ILE A 63 22.89 17.72 18.68
C ILE A 63 22.63 17.70 17.19
N GLY A 64 22.11 16.59 16.68
CA GLY A 64 21.95 16.37 15.26
C GLY A 64 21.21 17.54 14.64
N VAL A 65 21.94 18.35 13.86
CA VAL A 65 21.33 19.47 13.15
C VAL A 65 20.40 18.87 12.11
N ALA A 66 19.09 19.06 12.25
CA ALA A 66 18.12 18.67 11.23
C ALA A 66 18.56 19.23 9.87
N HIS A 67 18.67 18.35 8.87
CA HIS A 67 19.17 18.74 7.56
C HIS A 67 17.97 19.00 6.63
N PRO A 68 17.81 20.23 6.13
CA PRO A 68 16.71 20.51 5.22
C PRO A 68 16.90 19.71 3.91
N PRO A 69 15.80 19.27 3.28
CA PRO A 69 15.87 18.66 1.95
C PRO A 69 16.44 19.66 0.93
N THR A 70 17.17 19.15 -0.06
CA THR A 70 17.74 19.96 -1.15
C THR A 70 16.76 20.17 -2.30
N LEU A 71 15.80 19.26 -2.46
CA LEU A 71 14.76 19.36 -3.47
C LEU A 71 13.43 18.89 -2.88
N LEU A 72 12.38 19.64 -3.22
CA LEU A 72 11.00 19.21 -3.13
C LEU A 72 10.45 19.15 -4.55
N ALA A 73 9.61 18.17 -4.85
CA ALA A 73 8.96 18.04 -6.15
C ALA A 73 7.53 17.52 -6.01
N THR A 74 6.66 17.95 -6.91
CA THR A 74 5.29 17.46 -7.03
C THR A 74 5.10 16.89 -8.43
N ASN A 75 4.80 15.59 -8.51
CA ASN A 75 4.70 14.83 -9.75
C ASN A 75 5.90 15.03 -10.69
N GLY A 76 7.12 15.01 -10.12
CA GLY A 76 8.36 15.23 -10.85
C GLY A 76 8.67 16.68 -11.23
N VAL A 77 7.78 17.64 -10.98
CA VAL A 77 8.06 19.07 -11.18
C VAL A 77 8.97 19.56 -10.04
N PRO A 78 10.24 19.93 -10.32
CA PRO A 78 11.18 20.31 -9.29
C PRO A 78 10.90 21.70 -8.73
N GLY A 79 11.08 21.84 -7.42
CA GLY A 79 10.94 23.07 -6.68
C GLY A 79 9.66 23.15 -5.85
N CYS A 80 9.64 24.16 -4.98
CA CYS A 80 8.50 24.49 -4.16
C CYS A 80 7.87 25.78 -4.71
N ALA A 81 6.67 25.67 -5.27
CA ALA A 81 5.92 26.81 -5.80
C ALA A 81 4.71 27.11 -4.91
N SER A 82 4.32 28.38 -4.85
CA SER A 82 3.12 28.83 -4.14
C SER A 82 2.40 29.93 -4.91
N GLY A 83 1.14 30.17 -4.58
CA GLY A 83 0.30 31.18 -5.20
C GLY A 83 0.02 30.89 -6.68
N PRO A 84 0.03 31.90 -7.56
CA PRO A 84 -0.30 31.72 -8.99
C PRO A 84 0.66 30.83 -9.78
N ALA A 85 1.88 30.61 -9.27
CA ALA A 85 2.90 29.80 -9.92
C ALA A 85 2.80 28.30 -9.58
N ARG A 86 1.83 27.91 -8.75
CA ARG A 86 1.66 26.51 -8.34
C ARG A 86 1.38 25.60 -9.54
N PRO A 87 2.02 24.42 -9.62
CA PRO A 87 1.80 23.47 -10.70
C PRO A 87 0.37 22.92 -10.69
N VAL A 88 -0.14 22.59 -11.88
CA VAL A 88 -1.35 21.80 -12.06
C VAL A 88 -0.94 20.35 -12.35
N VAL A 89 -1.41 19.41 -11.54
CA VAL A 89 -1.15 17.98 -11.70
C VAL A 89 -2.34 17.29 -12.37
N ASP A 90 -2.05 16.35 -13.26
CA ASP A 90 -3.03 15.58 -14.04
C ASP A 90 -3.35 14.22 -13.41
N THR A 91 -3.21 14.12 -12.08
CA THR A 91 -3.53 12.94 -11.29
C THR A 91 -4.16 13.33 -9.95
N THR A 92 -5.11 12.51 -9.47
CA THR A 92 -5.69 12.61 -8.12
C THR A 92 -4.83 11.91 -7.07
N GLY A 93 -3.77 11.21 -7.48
CA GLY A 93 -2.74 10.63 -6.61
C GLY A 93 -1.35 11.14 -7.00
N PRO A 94 -1.02 12.43 -6.80
CA PRO A 94 0.30 12.94 -7.15
C PRO A 94 1.38 12.33 -6.26
N ALA A 95 2.53 12.03 -6.87
CA ALA A 95 3.73 11.68 -6.13
C ALA A 95 4.38 12.94 -5.56
N LEU A 96 4.54 13.00 -4.24
CA LEU A 96 5.29 14.05 -3.55
C LEU A 96 6.69 13.52 -3.29
N SER A 97 7.71 14.19 -3.83
CA SER A 97 9.08 13.74 -3.67
C SER A 97 9.96 14.73 -2.95
N ILE A 98 10.85 14.21 -2.10
CA ILE A 98 11.92 14.98 -1.47
C ILE A 98 13.26 14.28 -1.65
N ILE A 99 14.31 15.09 -1.82
CA ILE A 99 15.68 14.62 -1.98
C ILE A 99 16.56 15.26 -0.93
N PHE A 100 17.41 14.46 -0.30
CA PHE A 100 18.41 14.92 0.66
C PHE A 100 19.81 14.97 0.04
N PRO A 101 20.72 15.79 0.58
CA PRO A 101 22.11 15.81 0.17
C PRO A 101 22.78 14.42 0.24
N ALA A 102 23.56 14.05 -0.78
CA ALA A 102 24.29 12.78 -0.83
C ALA A 102 25.46 12.71 0.19
N ASP A 103 25.94 13.85 0.68
CA ASP A 103 27.04 13.96 1.64
C ASP A 103 26.60 13.79 3.10
N ARG A 104 25.32 13.52 3.37
CA ARG A 104 24.77 13.46 4.74
C ARG A 104 23.95 12.20 5.01
N PRO A 105 23.85 11.72 6.27
CA PRO A 105 22.93 10.66 6.62
C PRO A 105 21.50 11.05 6.25
N ALA A 106 20.72 10.10 5.73
CA ALA A 106 19.28 10.30 5.58
C ALA A 106 18.66 10.42 6.99
N PRO A 107 17.62 11.25 7.17
CA PRO A 107 16.84 11.20 8.41
C PRO A 107 16.25 9.79 8.62
N PRO A 108 15.94 9.35 9.85
CA PRO A 108 15.29 8.07 10.11
C PRO A 108 13.86 8.05 9.58
N GLU A 109 13.20 9.19 9.71
CA GLU A 109 11.79 9.37 9.45
C GLU A 109 11.56 10.76 8.85
N VAL A 110 10.66 10.78 7.88
CA VAL A 110 10.14 11.99 7.27
C VAL A 110 8.65 12.02 7.51
N THR A 111 8.18 13.12 8.06
CA THR A 111 6.75 13.38 8.24
C THR A 111 6.30 14.46 7.28
N PHE A 112 5.24 14.14 6.56
CA PHE A 112 4.54 15.00 5.63
C PHE A 112 3.35 15.60 6.36
N GLU A 113 3.10 16.88 6.12
CA GLU A 113 1.85 17.53 6.46
C GLU A 113 1.22 18.04 5.18
N TRP A 114 -0.06 17.75 5.04
CA TRP A 114 -0.87 18.09 3.88
C TRP A 114 -2.13 18.82 4.34
N GLN A 115 -2.61 19.76 3.52
CA GLN A 115 -3.85 20.46 3.79
C GLN A 115 -4.51 20.98 2.52
N HIS A 116 -5.84 21.01 2.48
CA HIS A 116 -6.59 21.76 1.49
C HIS A 116 -6.27 23.27 1.58
N LEU A 117 -6.07 23.94 0.44
CA LEU A 117 -5.53 25.30 0.38
C LEU A 117 -6.50 26.36 0.92
N ASP A 118 -7.81 26.12 0.85
CA ASP A 118 -8.83 27.02 1.41
C ASP A 118 -9.03 26.84 2.93
N GLY A 119 -8.37 25.84 3.55
CA GLY A 119 -8.49 25.52 4.97
C GLY A 119 -9.81 24.87 5.38
N SER A 120 -10.57 24.28 4.45
CA SER A 120 -11.81 23.55 4.72
C SER A 120 -11.62 22.29 5.58
N GLU A 121 -10.42 21.73 5.55
CA GLU A 121 -10.05 20.49 6.23
C GLU A 121 -8.85 20.71 7.15
N ASP A 122 -8.83 19.94 8.24
CA ASP A 122 -7.69 19.89 9.15
C ASP A 122 -6.48 19.31 8.44
N PRO A 123 -5.25 19.75 8.77
CA PRO A 123 -4.05 19.16 8.20
C PRO A 123 -3.96 17.66 8.51
N ILE A 124 -3.63 16.86 7.50
CA ILE A 124 -3.36 15.44 7.65
C ILE A 124 -1.85 15.26 7.69
N MET A 125 -1.41 14.42 8.64
CA MET A 125 -0.02 14.06 8.80
C MET A 125 0.19 12.60 8.39
N GLY A 126 1.30 12.32 7.72
CA GLY A 126 1.75 10.95 7.47
C GLY A 126 3.26 10.88 7.58
N SER A 127 3.76 9.81 8.18
CA SER A 127 5.19 9.60 8.40
C SER A 127 5.66 8.39 7.61
N ARG A 128 6.89 8.46 7.08
CA ARG A 128 7.53 7.36 6.36
C ARG A 128 8.95 7.18 6.88
N GLU A 129 9.31 5.93 7.16
CA GLU A 129 10.69 5.56 7.43
C GLU A 129 11.58 5.78 6.20
N ALA A 130 12.85 6.04 6.46
CA ALA A 130 13.80 6.31 5.40
C ALA A 130 14.21 5.10 4.58
N SER A 131 14.13 5.29 3.27
CA SER A 131 14.68 4.37 2.27
C SER A 131 16.16 4.69 2.01
N ALA A 132 16.93 3.65 1.68
CA ALA A 132 18.36 3.74 1.44
C ALA A 132 18.74 4.65 0.24
N ASP A 133 17.80 4.88 -0.68
CA ASP A 133 17.95 5.69 -1.88
C ASP A 133 17.77 7.20 -1.64
N ARG A 134 17.44 7.62 -0.40
CA ARG A 134 17.31 9.02 0.04
C ARG A 134 16.34 9.86 -0.79
N THR A 135 15.49 9.18 -1.54
CA THR A 135 14.40 9.75 -2.32
C THR A 135 13.13 9.23 -1.70
N PHE A 136 12.34 10.13 -1.15
CA PHE A 136 11.07 9.76 -0.55
C PHE A 136 10.01 10.24 -1.52
N ALA A 137 9.53 9.34 -2.36
CA ALA A 137 8.34 9.58 -3.15
C ALA A 137 7.19 8.97 -2.37
N LEU A 138 6.18 9.77 -2.06
CA LEU A 138 5.01 9.29 -1.37
C LEU A 138 3.77 9.69 -2.17
N GLU A 139 2.96 8.68 -2.46
CA GLU A 139 1.70 8.90 -3.17
C GLU A 139 0.68 9.43 -2.18
N ALA A 140 -0.17 10.38 -2.60
CA ALA A 140 -1.18 10.99 -1.72
C ALA A 140 -1.98 9.93 -0.93
N GLN A 141 -2.30 8.80 -1.57
CA GLN A 141 -3.01 7.66 -1.00
C GLN A 141 -2.33 7.08 0.26
N GLU A 142 -1.00 7.11 0.32
CA GLU A 142 -0.20 6.57 1.42
C GLU A 142 -0.21 7.49 2.67
N ILE A 143 -0.62 8.78 2.56
CA ILE A 143 -0.75 9.72 3.72
C ILE A 143 -2.11 9.58 4.42
N GLY A 144 -2.84 8.47 4.21
CA GLY A 144 -4.20 8.35 4.73
C GLY A 144 -5.22 9.24 3.99
N LEU A 145 -4.85 9.79 2.84
CA LEU A 145 -5.79 10.32 1.86
C LEU A 145 -6.39 9.16 1.07
N GLY A 146 -6.92 8.14 1.76
CA GLY A 146 -7.33 6.84 1.16
C GLY A 146 -8.35 6.94 0.02
N ALA A 147 -8.92 8.14 -0.16
CA ALA A 147 -9.88 8.52 -1.17
C ALA A 147 -9.23 9.23 -2.41
N GLY A 148 -7.96 9.62 -2.31
CA GLY A 148 -7.28 10.48 -3.28
C GLY A 148 -7.72 11.95 -3.18
N LEU A 149 -7.14 12.79 -4.04
CA LEU A 149 -7.40 14.22 -4.09
C LEU A 149 -8.57 14.54 -5.04
N GLY A 150 -9.37 15.53 -4.68
CA GLY A 150 -10.50 16.00 -5.47
C GLY A 150 -10.07 16.73 -6.77
N PRO A 151 -10.72 16.46 -7.91
CA PRO A 151 -10.48 17.20 -9.15
C PRO A 151 -10.78 18.69 -9.01
N GLY A 152 -9.86 19.55 -9.46
CA GLY A 152 -10.02 21.01 -9.43
C GLY A 152 -9.73 21.66 -8.08
N GLU A 153 -9.47 20.85 -7.07
CA GLU A 153 -9.12 21.29 -5.72
C GLU A 153 -7.62 21.66 -5.65
N SER A 154 -7.27 22.51 -4.70
CA SER A 154 -5.89 22.98 -4.51
C SER A 154 -5.42 22.62 -3.11
N TYR A 155 -4.17 22.20 -3.02
CA TYR A 155 -3.59 21.68 -1.80
C TYR A 155 -2.24 22.31 -1.53
N ARG A 156 -1.83 22.23 -0.27
CA ARG A 156 -0.49 22.55 0.17
C ARG A 156 0.10 21.40 0.96
N TRP A 157 1.40 21.21 0.83
CA TRP A 157 2.14 20.22 1.59
C TRP A 157 3.48 20.77 2.04
N ARG A 158 4.01 20.22 3.13
CA ARG A 158 5.34 20.49 3.66
C ARG A 158 5.86 19.26 4.37
N VAL A 159 7.15 19.24 4.66
CA VAL A 159 7.77 18.13 5.38
C VAL A 159 8.56 18.62 6.57
N HIS A 160 8.65 17.78 7.59
CA HIS A 160 9.71 17.88 8.57
C HIS A 160 10.37 16.50 8.71
N THR A 161 11.63 16.53 9.10
CA THR A 161 12.40 15.34 9.39
C THR A 161 12.55 15.24 10.89
N THR A 162 12.41 14.06 11.48
CA THR A 162 12.72 13.83 12.90
C THR A 162 14.15 13.29 12.98
N PRO A 163 15.18 14.04 13.42
CA PRO A 163 16.50 13.47 13.68
C PRO A 163 16.44 12.43 14.79
N TRP A 164 17.46 11.57 14.87
CA TRP A 164 17.59 10.56 15.93
C TRP A 164 17.67 11.16 17.36
N ASP A 165 17.98 12.45 17.50
CA ASP A 165 18.47 13.04 18.75
C ASP A 165 18.09 14.52 18.98
N ALA A 166 17.19 15.10 18.18
CA ALA A 166 16.87 16.54 18.26
C ALA A 166 15.46 16.83 18.81
N ASP A 167 15.39 17.72 19.81
CA ASP A 167 14.14 18.22 20.40
C ASP A 167 13.40 19.25 19.52
N VAL A 168 14.04 19.79 18.47
CA VAL A 168 13.46 20.84 17.62
C VAL A 168 13.71 20.51 16.16
N THR A 169 12.63 20.39 15.40
CA THR A 169 12.67 20.23 13.95
C THR A 169 11.88 21.34 13.29
N GLU A 170 12.45 21.93 12.24
CA GLU A 170 11.81 22.98 11.47
C GLU A 170 11.10 22.35 10.27
N TRP A 171 9.86 22.76 10.07
CA TRP A 171 9.11 22.44 8.86
C TRP A 171 9.70 23.17 7.66
N THR A 172 9.67 22.54 6.50
CA THR A 172 9.89 23.26 5.24
C THR A 172 8.79 24.30 5.03
N GLN A 173 9.07 25.25 4.14
CA GLN A 173 8.03 26.10 3.58
C GLN A 173 6.93 25.25 2.92
N TRP A 174 5.72 25.82 2.86
CA TRP A 174 4.60 25.21 2.15
C TRP A 174 4.82 25.25 0.64
N CYS A 175 4.62 24.10 -0.01
CA CYS A 175 4.51 23.97 -1.45
C CYS A 175 3.04 23.74 -1.81
N GLU A 176 2.57 24.36 -2.88
CA GLU A 176 1.19 24.29 -3.32
C GLU A 176 1.09 23.61 -4.69
N PHE A 177 -0.04 22.99 -4.96
CA PHE A 177 -0.40 22.47 -6.28
C PHE A 177 -1.91 22.45 -6.46
N THR A 178 -2.37 22.29 -7.70
CA THR A 178 -3.79 22.15 -8.04
C THR A 178 -4.00 20.86 -8.82
N VAL A 179 -5.01 20.09 -8.46
CA VAL A 179 -5.42 18.91 -9.23
C VAL A 179 -6.25 19.37 -10.42
N ALA A 180 -5.99 18.82 -11.61
CA ALA A 180 -6.75 19.19 -12.79
C ALA A 180 -8.26 18.88 -12.62
N ALA A 181 -9.13 19.83 -12.97
CA ALA A 181 -10.58 19.72 -12.77
C ALA A 181 -11.28 18.67 -13.64
N GLY A 182 -10.62 18.18 -14.68
CA GLY A 182 -11.18 17.18 -15.62
C GLY A 182 -10.95 15.73 -15.21
N LEU A 183 -10.35 15.48 -14.05
CA LEU A 183 -10.06 14.13 -13.58
C LEU A 183 -11.29 13.46 -12.97
N VAL A 184 -11.24 12.13 -12.88
CA VAL A 184 -12.24 11.35 -12.18
C VAL A 184 -12.05 11.53 -10.68
N ASP A 185 -13.14 11.83 -9.96
CA ASP A 185 -13.12 11.83 -8.50
C ASP A 185 -13.12 10.38 -8.00
N LEU A 186 -12.03 10.00 -7.32
CA LEU A 186 -11.82 8.64 -6.83
C LEU A 186 -12.13 8.50 -5.33
N ARG A 187 -12.66 9.55 -4.69
CA ARG A 187 -12.86 9.57 -3.23
C ARG A 187 -13.88 8.59 -2.70
N GLU A 188 -14.80 8.17 -3.55
CA GLU A 188 -15.80 7.16 -3.21
C GLU A 188 -15.35 5.74 -3.61
N ALA A 189 -14.13 5.57 -4.13
CA ALA A 189 -13.60 4.25 -4.45
C ALA A 189 -13.22 3.51 -3.17
N THR A 190 -13.80 2.33 -2.98
CA THR A 190 -13.41 1.40 -1.91
C THR A 190 -12.17 0.59 -2.31
N ASP A 191 -12.07 0.24 -3.60
CA ASP A 191 -10.87 -0.33 -4.21
C ASP A 191 -10.44 0.56 -5.38
N LEU A 192 -9.41 1.36 -5.14
CA LEU A 192 -8.89 2.28 -6.14
C LEU A 192 -8.29 1.56 -7.34
N ALA A 193 -7.55 0.47 -7.11
CA ALA A 193 -6.85 -0.25 -8.16
C ALA A 193 -7.86 -0.86 -9.14
N ALA A 194 -8.90 -1.52 -8.64
CA ALA A 194 -9.95 -2.08 -9.46
C ALA A 194 -10.76 -0.99 -10.20
N VAL A 195 -11.09 0.13 -9.54
CA VAL A 195 -11.79 1.26 -10.19
C VAL A 195 -10.97 1.86 -11.34
N GLN A 196 -9.67 2.08 -11.10
CA GLN A 196 -8.75 2.62 -12.11
C GLN A 196 -8.57 1.64 -13.28
N GLU A 197 -8.38 0.36 -12.98
CA GLU A 197 -8.20 -0.67 -14.00
C GLU A 197 -9.44 -0.84 -14.89
N LEU A 198 -10.64 -0.82 -14.30
CA LEU A 198 -11.90 -0.87 -15.05
C LEU A 198 -12.24 0.46 -15.74
N GLY A 199 -11.54 1.56 -15.42
CA GLY A 199 -11.79 2.88 -15.98
C GLY A 199 -13.15 3.47 -15.59
N VAL A 200 -13.66 3.14 -14.41
CA VAL A 200 -14.98 3.60 -13.94
C VAL A 200 -14.88 4.80 -13.01
N VAL A 201 -15.97 5.57 -12.94
CA VAL A 201 -16.16 6.64 -11.94
C VAL A 201 -16.92 6.03 -10.77
N PRO A 202 -16.39 6.03 -9.53
CA PRO A 202 -16.98 5.37 -8.38
C PRO A 202 -18.49 5.62 -8.20
N ALA A 203 -18.89 6.90 -8.16
CA ALA A 203 -20.28 7.32 -7.93
C ALA A 203 -21.22 7.08 -9.13
N ARG A 204 -20.67 6.95 -10.33
CA ARG A 204 -21.47 6.86 -11.56
C ARG A 204 -22.11 5.48 -11.67
N ARG A 205 -23.36 5.43 -12.13
CA ARG A 205 -24.07 4.16 -12.36
C ARG A 205 -23.85 3.65 -13.77
N TYR A 206 -23.55 2.36 -13.90
CA TYR A 206 -23.30 1.68 -15.17
C TYR A 206 -24.23 0.48 -15.34
N PRO A 207 -24.91 0.35 -16.49
CA PRO A 207 -25.66 -0.85 -16.83
C PRO A 207 -24.72 -1.91 -17.44
N VAL A 208 -24.68 -3.10 -16.86
CA VAL A 208 -23.95 -4.25 -17.42
C VAL A 208 -24.93 -5.35 -17.77
N ARG A 209 -24.70 -6.02 -18.90
CA ARG A 209 -25.54 -7.09 -19.42
C ARG A 209 -24.81 -8.42 -19.40
N LEU A 210 -25.31 -9.34 -18.56
CA LEU A 210 -24.85 -10.71 -18.47
C LEU A 210 -25.98 -11.70 -18.81
N SER A 211 -25.64 -12.88 -19.29
CA SER A 211 -26.59 -13.98 -19.44
C SER A 211 -27.09 -14.48 -18.08
N VAL A 212 -28.22 -15.20 -18.06
CA VAL A 212 -28.74 -15.80 -16.83
C VAL A 212 -27.73 -16.75 -16.17
N ARG A 213 -26.90 -17.45 -16.97
CA ARG A 213 -25.86 -18.35 -16.44
C ARG A 213 -24.74 -17.55 -15.78
N GLN A 214 -24.28 -16.48 -16.42
CA GLN A 214 -23.25 -15.60 -15.86
C GLN A 214 -23.74 -14.90 -14.58
N TRP A 215 -25.01 -14.48 -14.53
CA TRP A 215 -25.59 -13.91 -13.31
C TRP A 215 -25.59 -14.87 -12.13
N ARG A 216 -25.80 -16.18 -12.37
CA ARG A 216 -25.69 -17.19 -11.31
C ARG A 216 -24.28 -17.27 -10.74
N LEU A 217 -23.26 -17.26 -11.60
CA LEU A 217 -21.86 -17.24 -11.17
C LEU A 217 -21.56 -16.01 -10.32
N VAL A 218 -21.99 -14.82 -10.75
CA VAL A 218 -21.81 -13.58 -9.96
C VAL A 218 -22.47 -13.71 -8.59
N THR A 219 -23.74 -14.14 -8.52
CA THR A 219 -24.43 -14.26 -7.23
C THR A 219 -23.81 -15.32 -6.32
N GLU A 220 -23.35 -16.43 -6.88
CA GLU A 220 -22.66 -17.50 -6.14
C GLU A 220 -21.39 -16.97 -5.45
N VAL A 221 -20.58 -16.17 -6.16
CA VAL A 221 -19.40 -15.52 -5.58
C VAL A 221 -19.79 -14.54 -4.47
N LEU A 222 -20.74 -13.65 -4.73
CA LEU A 222 -21.07 -12.55 -3.82
C LEU A 222 -21.82 -12.99 -2.56
N ASP A 223 -22.52 -14.11 -2.61
CA ASP A 223 -23.19 -14.67 -1.44
C ASP A 223 -22.19 -15.24 -0.42
N GLY A 224 -21.00 -15.60 -0.89
CA GLY A 224 -20.07 -16.45 -0.17
C GLY A 224 -20.65 -17.86 -0.06
N GLY A 225 -19.89 -18.89 -0.43
CA GLY A 225 -20.28 -20.27 -0.11
C GLY A 225 -20.65 -20.35 1.37
N ASP A 226 -21.74 -21.04 1.70
CA ASP A 226 -22.15 -21.32 3.08
C ASP A 226 -21.19 -22.34 3.70
N ASP A 227 -19.92 -21.93 3.77
CA ASP A 227 -18.84 -22.68 4.34
C ASP A 227 -18.96 -22.41 5.83
N GLY A 228 -19.87 -23.14 6.50
CA GLY A 228 -20.30 -22.97 7.89
C GLY A 228 -19.22 -23.10 8.97
N ALA A 229 -18.01 -22.63 8.70
CA ALA A 229 -16.99 -22.32 9.66
C ALA A 229 -17.09 -20.84 10.05
N ASP A 230 -17.57 -20.60 11.26
CA ASP A 230 -17.37 -19.34 11.98
C ASP A 230 -15.85 -19.16 12.19
N HIS A 231 -15.16 -18.68 11.16
CA HIS A 231 -13.82 -18.14 11.32
C HIS A 231 -13.98 -16.73 11.87
N ASP A 232 -13.31 -16.44 12.99
CA ASP A 232 -13.18 -15.08 13.53
C ASP A 232 -12.38 -14.26 12.52
N PHE A 233 -13.09 -13.67 11.56
CA PHE A 233 -12.53 -12.74 10.60
C PHE A 233 -12.19 -11.42 11.31
N ASP A 234 -11.10 -10.78 10.89
CA ASP A 234 -10.86 -9.40 11.32
C ASP A 234 -11.97 -8.45 10.82
N GLY A 235 -12.06 -7.27 11.42
CA GLY A 235 -13.13 -6.31 11.12
C GLY A 235 -13.16 -5.84 9.66
N SER A 236 -12.02 -5.85 8.96
CA SER A 236 -11.93 -5.41 7.56
C SER A 236 -12.55 -6.43 6.60
N GLN A 237 -12.30 -7.72 6.83
CA GLN A 237 -12.91 -8.78 6.03
C GLN A 237 -14.42 -8.87 6.26
N GLN A 238 -14.90 -8.56 7.47
CA GLN A 238 -16.32 -8.50 7.74
C GLN A 238 -17.02 -7.36 6.98
N GLU A 239 -16.40 -6.18 6.92
CA GLU A 239 -16.93 -5.04 6.15
C GLU A 239 -17.02 -5.35 4.64
N ILE A 240 -15.97 -5.94 4.07
CA ILE A 240 -15.96 -6.39 2.66
C ILE A 240 -17.11 -7.37 2.42
N ARG A 241 -17.27 -8.39 3.28
CA ARG A 241 -18.34 -9.39 3.14
C ARG A 241 -19.73 -8.76 3.22
N ASP A 242 -19.96 -7.87 4.18
CA ASP A 242 -21.25 -7.20 4.33
C ASP A 242 -21.57 -6.31 3.13
N ARG A 243 -20.55 -5.69 2.52
CA ARG A 243 -20.68 -4.96 1.26
C ARG A 243 -21.06 -5.87 0.11
N LEU A 244 -20.35 -6.99 -0.11
CA LEU A 244 -20.67 -7.96 -1.17
C LEU A 244 -22.08 -8.53 -1.01
N ARG A 245 -22.52 -8.82 0.23
CA ARG A 245 -23.90 -9.25 0.53
C ARG A 245 -24.94 -8.20 0.15
N ARG A 246 -24.69 -6.91 0.43
CA ARG A 246 -25.58 -5.81 0.00
C ARG A 246 -25.67 -5.73 -1.52
N ILE A 247 -24.55 -5.88 -2.22
CA ILE A 247 -24.52 -5.93 -3.69
C ILE A 247 -25.33 -7.13 -4.19
N SER A 248 -25.10 -8.34 -3.66
CA SER A 248 -25.86 -9.54 -4.02
C SER A 248 -27.38 -9.36 -3.82
N ALA A 249 -27.81 -8.79 -2.69
CA ALA A 249 -29.23 -8.51 -2.44
C ALA A 249 -29.82 -7.56 -3.51
N SER A 250 -29.09 -6.51 -3.89
CA SER A 250 -29.47 -5.59 -4.97
C SER A 250 -29.55 -6.32 -6.32
N LEU A 251 -28.57 -7.17 -6.66
CA LEU A 251 -28.57 -7.97 -7.89
C LEU A 251 -29.79 -8.88 -7.98
N ARG A 252 -30.11 -9.61 -6.91
CA ARG A 252 -31.28 -10.52 -6.85
C ARG A 252 -32.58 -9.75 -7.05
N GLN A 253 -32.72 -8.58 -6.43
CA GLN A 253 -33.89 -7.73 -6.62
C GLN A 253 -34.04 -7.32 -8.09
N GLN A 254 -32.95 -6.91 -8.73
CA GLN A 254 -32.95 -6.47 -10.13
C GLN A 254 -33.17 -7.62 -11.12
N THR A 255 -32.70 -8.83 -10.82
CA THR A 255 -32.77 -10.01 -11.71
C THR A 255 -34.02 -10.87 -11.51
N SER A 256 -34.81 -10.66 -10.46
CA SER A 256 -36.02 -11.43 -10.10
C SER A 256 -37.09 -11.59 -11.19
N GLY A 257 -37.06 -10.76 -12.25
CA GLY A 257 -37.94 -10.84 -13.42
C GLY A 257 -37.29 -11.41 -14.69
N GLY A 258 -36.16 -12.10 -14.60
CA GLY A 258 -35.39 -12.56 -15.77
C GLY A 258 -34.65 -11.45 -16.50
N ARG A 259 -34.44 -10.31 -15.84
CA ARG A 259 -33.63 -9.22 -16.37
C ARG A 259 -32.18 -9.65 -16.51
N THR A 260 -31.59 -9.34 -17.66
CA THR A 260 -30.18 -9.63 -17.97
C THR A 260 -29.28 -8.42 -17.78
N THR A 261 -29.87 -7.23 -17.57
CA THR A 261 -29.15 -5.98 -17.32
C THR A 261 -29.39 -5.54 -15.89
N VAL A 262 -28.30 -5.23 -15.19
CA VAL A 262 -28.29 -4.70 -13.82
C VAL A 262 -27.52 -3.39 -13.83
N THR A 263 -27.95 -2.44 -13.01
CA THR A 263 -27.28 -1.15 -12.83
C THR A 263 -26.72 -1.03 -11.41
N LEU A 264 -25.40 -0.95 -11.30
CA LEU A 264 -24.64 -0.69 -10.07
C LEU A 264 -23.79 0.58 -10.23
N THR A 265 -23.26 1.12 -9.13
CA THR A 265 -22.23 2.18 -9.17
C THR A 265 -20.90 1.62 -9.70
N GLY A 266 -19.97 2.50 -10.11
CA GLY A 266 -18.64 2.08 -10.57
C GLY A 266 -17.87 1.35 -9.47
N ASP A 267 -17.97 1.83 -8.23
CA ASP A 267 -17.37 1.21 -7.06
C ASP A 267 -17.98 -0.18 -6.76
N GLU A 268 -19.32 -0.33 -6.83
CA GLU A 268 -19.98 -1.62 -6.70
C GLU A 268 -19.58 -2.60 -7.82
N TRP A 269 -19.36 -2.11 -9.04
CA TRP A 269 -18.87 -2.91 -10.16
C TRP A 269 -17.43 -3.36 -9.98
N ALA A 270 -16.55 -2.48 -9.49
CA ALA A 270 -15.17 -2.81 -9.19
C ALA A 270 -15.08 -3.99 -8.22
N SER A 271 -15.77 -3.91 -7.09
CA SER A 271 -15.75 -5.00 -6.10
C SER A 271 -16.49 -6.26 -6.55
N THR A 272 -17.50 -6.12 -7.43
CA THR A 272 -18.12 -7.31 -8.06
C THR A 272 -17.13 -8.02 -8.98
N ALA A 273 -16.41 -7.27 -9.82
CA ALA A 273 -15.46 -7.84 -10.76
C ALA A 273 -14.26 -8.47 -10.04
N GLU A 274 -13.73 -7.79 -9.01
CA GLU A 274 -12.64 -8.26 -8.17
C GLU A 274 -13.00 -9.57 -7.46
N ALA A 275 -14.19 -9.65 -6.83
CA ALA A 275 -14.64 -10.88 -6.18
C ALA A 275 -14.76 -12.05 -7.18
N VAL A 276 -15.28 -11.79 -8.38
CA VAL A 276 -15.42 -12.81 -9.44
C VAL A 276 -14.05 -13.24 -9.97
N ALA A 277 -13.09 -12.31 -10.11
CA ALA A 277 -11.72 -12.62 -10.48
C ALA A 277 -11.02 -13.47 -9.41
N GLY A 278 -11.17 -13.14 -8.13
CA GLY A 278 -10.63 -13.94 -7.03
C GLY A 278 -11.17 -15.38 -6.99
N MET A 279 -12.45 -15.57 -7.34
CA MET A 279 -13.03 -16.90 -7.52
C MET A 279 -12.43 -17.63 -8.72
N ALA A 280 -12.19 -16.93 -9.84
CA ALA A 280 -11.54 -17.49 -11.02
C ALA A 280 -10.16 -18.07 -10.68
N VAL A 281 -9.32 -17.28 -10.00
CA VAL A 281 -8.00 -17.71 -9.51
C VAL A 281 -8.10 -18.93 -8.60
N SER A 282 -9.07 -18.94 -7.69
CA SER A 282 -9.27 -20.07 -6.77
C SER A 282 -9.57 -21.36 -7.54
N TRP A 283 -10.38 -21.29 -8.60
CA TRP A 283 -10.66 -22.43 -9.48
C TRP A 283 -9.48 -22.84 -10.35
N ASP A 284 -8.71 -21.88 -10.86
CA ASP A 284 -7.49 -22.16 -11.64
C ASP A 284 -6.47 -22.92 -10.77
N MET A 285 -6.22 -22.43 -9.55
CA MET A 285 -5.32 -23.08 -8.59
C MET A 285 -5.81 -24.49 -8.19
N MET A 286 -7.12 -24.65 -7.92
CA MET A 286 -7.70 -25.98 -7.64
C MET A 286 -7.56 -26.94 -8.84
N TYR A 287 -7.69 -26.44 -10.06
CA TYR A 287 -7.54 -27.27 -11.26
C TYR A 287 -6.09 -27.68 -11.49
N GLU A 288 -5.12 -26.81 -11.19
CA GLU A 288 -3.70 -27.14 -11.23
C GLU A 288 -3.32 -28.21 -10.20
N GLU A 289 -3.87 -28.12 -8.98
CA GLU A 289 -3.61 -29.08 -7.90
C GLU A 289 -4.37 -30.41 -8.08
N GLU A 290 -5.64 -30.34 -8.47
CA GLU A 290 -6.54 -31.48 -8.64
C GLU A 290 -7.26 -31.43 -10.01
N PRO A 291 -6.60 -31.80 -11.13
CA PRO A 291 -7.19 -31.72 -12.47
C PRO A 291 -8.47 -32.56 -12.66
N GLU A 292 -8.67 -33.56 -11.78
CA GLU A 292 -9.85 -34.43 -11.77
C GLU A 292 -11.15 -33.69 -11.39
N VAL A 293 -11.06 -32.49 -10.80
CA VAL A 293 -12.22 -31.63 -10.48
C VAL A 293 -12.90 -31.12 -11.76
N GLY A 294 -12.18 -31.07 -12.88
CA GLY A 294 -12.75 -30.98 -14.23
C GLY A 294 -13.24 -29.59 -14.68
N SER A 295 -13.20 -28.57 -13.82
CA SER A 295 -13.51 -27.18 -14.16
C SER A 295 -12.42 -26.25 -13.65
N ASP A 296 -11.97 -25.34 -14.53
CA ASP A 296 -11.04 -24.24 -14.25
C ASP A 296 -11.80 -22.93 -14.01
N GLY A 297 -11.07 -21.83 -13.80
CA GLY A 297 -11.59 -20.48 -13.61
C GLY A 297 -12.13 -19.82 -14.89
N THR A 298 -12.04 -20.47 -16.05
CA THR A 298 -12.36 -19.88 -17.37
C THR A 298 -13.77 -19.27 -17.42
N ALA A 299 -14.77 -19.91 -16.79
CA ALA A 299 -16.14 -19.39 -16.77
C ALA A 299 -16.27 -18.07 -15.99
N TYR A 300 -15.53 -17.92 -14.88
CA TYR A 300 -15.48 -16.70 -14.08
C TYR A 300 -14.69 -15.61 -14.78
N TRP A 301 -13.54 -15.92 -15.39
CA TRP A 301 -12.80 -14.97 -16.21
C TRP A 301 -13.63 -14.44 -17.39
N THR A 302 -14.46 -15.28 -18.01
CA THR A 302 -15.40 -14.85 -19.05
C THR A 302 -16.44 -13.85 -18.53
N VAL A 303 -16.83 -13.94 -17.25
CA VAL A 303 -17.72 -12.97 -16.60
C VAL A 303 -16.98 -11.65 -16.38
N VAL A 304 -15.75 -11.69 -15.85
CA VAL A 304 -14.91 -10.50 -15.63
C VAL A 304 -14.66 -9.74 -16.93
N ASP A 305 -14.23 -10.45 -17.97
CA ASP A 305 -14.01 -9.89 -19.32
C ASP A 305 -15.28 -9.19 -19.83
N ARG A 306 -16.46 -9.78 -19.57
CA ARG A 306 -17.74 -9.22 -19.98
C ARG A 306 -18.13 -7.97 -19.19
N ILE A 307 -17.93 -7.98 -17.87
CA ILE A 307 -18.16 -6.81 -17.00
C ILE A 307 -17.27 -5.66 -17.48
N SER A 308 -15.97 -5.90 -17.59
CA SER A 308 -15.00 -4.91 -18.05
C SER A 308 -15.35 -4.32 -19.41
N ALA A 309 -15.69 -5.17 -20.38
CA ALA A 309 -16.09 -4.72 -21.71
C ALA A 309 -17.34 -3.83 -21.71
N ASP A 310 -18.36 -4.14 -20.91
CA ASP A 310 -19.57 -3.32 -20.79
C ASP A 310 -19.30 -1.99 -20.05
N LEU A 311 -18.28 -1.93 -19.19
CA LEU A 311 -17.83 -0.72 -18.49
C LEU A 311 -16.89 0.15 -19.35
N GLY A 312 -16.36 -0.37 -20.46
CA GLY A 312 -15.37 0.29 -21.30
C GLY A 312 -13.92 0.12 -20.83
N GLY A 313 -13.68 -0.84 -19.94
CA GLY A 313 -12.35 -1.23 -19.45
C GLY A 313 -11.60 -2.15 -20.43
N PRO A 314 -10.43 -2.67 -20.03
CA PRO A 314 -9.61 -3.56 -20.85
C PRO A 314 -10.29 -4.92 -21.06
N ALA A 315 -9.93 -5.64 -22.12
CA ALA A 315 -10.56 -6.91 -22.46
C ALA A 315 -10.34 -8.02 -21.41
N HIS A 316 -9.20 -7.98 -20.72
CA HIS A 316 -8.76 -8.97 -19.74
C HIS A 316 -8.14 -8.24 -18.54
N PRO A 317 -8.96 -7.62 -17.66
CA PRO A 317 -8.41 -7.00 -16.47
C PRO A 317 -7.90 -8.10 -15.52
N GLY A 318 -6.75 -7.85 -14.89
CA GLY A 318 -6.18 -8.70 -13.85
C GLY A 318 -6.87 -8.49 -12.50
N LEU A 319 -7.25 -7.26 -12.15
CA LEU A 319 -7.90 -6.92 -10.87
C LEU A 319 -7.11 -7.46 -9.66
N GLY A 320 -5.78 -7.30 -9.70
CA GLY A 320 -4.87 -7.82 -8.67
C GLY A 320 -4.61 -9.33 -8.73
N ALA A 321 -5.19 -10.05 -9.68
CA ALA A 321 -4.97 -11.48 -9.91
C ALA A 321 -4.06 -11.75 -11.12
N GLU A 322 -3.26 -12.82 -11.01
CA GLU A 322 -2.54 -13.41 -12.14
C GLU A 322 -3.50 -14.35 -12.90
N ARG A 323 -3.43 -14.33 -14.23
CA ARG A 323 -4.25 -15.14 -15.15
C ARG A 323 -3.35 -16.05 -15.99
#